data_AF-A0A8K0N3D7-F1
#
_entry.id   AF-A0A8K0N3D7-F1
#
_cell.length_a   1.000
_cell.length_b   1.000
_cell.length_c   1.000
_cell.angle_alpha   90.00
_cell.angle_beta   90.00
_cell.angle_gamma   90.00
#
_symmetry.space_group_name_H-M   'P 1'
#
loop_
_entity.id
_entity.type
_entity.pdbx_description
1 polymer ?
#
loop_
_entity_poly.entity_id
_entity_poly.type
_entity_poly.pdbx_seq_one_letter_code
_entity_poly.pdbx_strand_id
1 'polypeptide(L)'
;MAEDTRGDLETMEESQNGTAVEPQVKYRGWRAMPYVIGNETFEKLGSIGIASNLLVYLTTIFHLKSVTAATTLNVFNGTTNLATVIGAFVADSYLGRYTTLGFACISSLMIEVEGHVEHVDDLV
;
A
#
# COMPACT_ATOMS: atom_id res chain seq x y z
N MET A 1 48.14 48.92 7.70
CA MET A 1 46.92 49.35 8.38
C MET A 1 45.80 49.26 7.35
N ALA A 2 45.35 48.02 7.12
CA ALA A 2 44.10 47.72 6.43
C ALA A 2 42.95 47.86 7.46
N GLU A 3 41.70 47.71 7.01
CA GLU A 3 40.43 47.91 7.75
C GLU A 3 39.88 49.35 7.57
N ASP A 4 38.68 49.59 7.05
CA ASP A 4 37.56 48.68 6.81
C ASP A 4 36.57 49.36 5.86
N THR A 5 36.62 48.99 4.58
CA THR A 5 35.58 49.31 3.58
C THR A 5 34.52 48.20 3.59
N ARG A 6 33.98 47.86 4.78
CA ARG A 6 33.11 46.68 4.98
C ARG A 6 31.89 46.96 5.87
N GLY A 7 31.51 48.22 6.08
CA GLY A 7 30.30 48.59 6.84
C GLY A 7 29.03 48.74 6.01
N ASP A 8 29.12 48.90 4.68
CA ASP A 8 27.97 49.18 3.80
C ASP A 8 27.27 47.92 3.25
N LEU A 9 27.46 46.76 3.89
CA LEU A 9 26.89 45.47 3.43
C LEU A 9 25.98 44.79 4.47
N GLU A 10 25.62 45.45 5.57
CA GLU A 10 24.63 44.94 6.53
C GLU A 10 23.18 45.33 6.17
N THR A 11 22.87 45.33 4.87
CA THR A 11 21.49 45.23 4.40
C THR A 11 21.29 43.80 3.91
N MET A 12 20.37 43.08 4.56
CA MET A 12 19.84 41.74 4.19
C MET A 12 20.51 40.52 4.81
N GLU A 13 20.50 40.38 6.14
CA GLU A 13 20.52 39.06 6.79
C GLU A 13 19.40 38.93 7.83
N GLU A 14 18.15 38.96 7.36
CA GLU A 14 17.05 38.26 8.02
C GLU A 14 16.42 37.30 7.00
N SER A 15 17.15 36.24 6.67
CA SER A 15 16.53 35.01 6.17
C SER A 15 16.69 33.98 7.27
N GLN A 16 15.61 33.83 8.04
CA GLN A 16 15.45 32.82 9.06
C GLN A 16 16.11 31.51 8.63
N ASN A 17 17.13 31.16 9.40
CA ASN A 17 17.76 29.85 9.43
C ASN A 17 16.71 28.80 9.81
N GLY A 18 15.92 28.38 8.82
CA GLY A 18 15.12 27.17 8.85
C GLY A 18 15.91 26.04 8.23
N THR A 19 17.06 25.69 8.83
CA THR A 19 17.67 24.39 8.51
C THR A 19 16.63 23.34 8.87
N ALA A 20 15.97 22.77 7.86
CA ALA A 20 15.13 21.60 8.01
C ALA A 20 16.00 20.52 8.65
N VAL A 21 15.85 20.31 9.95
CA VAL A 21 16.41 19.16 10.63
C VAL A 21 15.63 17.96 10.09
N GLU A 22 16.10 17.40 8.98
CA GLU A 22 15.70 16.07 8.55
C GLU A 22 15.82 15.17 9.79
N PRO A 23 14.77 14.43 10.17
CA PRO A 23 14.85 13.55 11.31
C PRO A 23 15.95 12.55 10.99
N GLN A 24 17.02 12.56 11.78
CA GLN A 24 18.07 11.54 11.71
C GLN A 24 17.40 10.20 12.00
N VAL A 25 16.97 9.51 10.94
CA VAL A 25 16.36 8.19 11.01
C VAL A 25 17.45 7.28 11.54
N LYS A 26 17.39 6.99 12.84
CA LYS A 26 18.25 6.01 13.48
C LYS A 26 17.85 4.64 12.92
N TYR A 27 18.39 4.30 11.75
CA TYR A 27 18.16 3.04 11.07
C TYR A 27 18.64 1.90 11.99
N ARG A 28 17.72 1.35 12.78
CA ARG A 28 17.85 0.00 13.36
C ARG A 28 17.66 -1.06 12.26
N GLY A 29 18.14 -0.75 11.06
CA GLY A 29 17.77 -1.37 9.79
C GLY A 29 18.26 -2.81 9.66
N TRP A 30 19.19 -3.24 10.50
CA TRP A 30 19.80 -4.57 10.38
C TRP A 30 18.81 -5.67 10.77
N ARG A 31 17.86 -5.35 11.68
CA ARG A 31 16.74 -6.24 12.00
C ARG A 31 15.58 -6.11 11.02
N ALA A 32 15.37 -4.94 10.41
CA ALA A 32 14.29 -4.71 9.44
C ALA A 32 14.62 -5.26 8.04
N MET A 33 15.90 -5.27 7.67
CA MET A 33 16.39 -5.77 6.38
C MET A 33 15.87 -7.16 6.01
N PRO A 34 15.98 -8.20 6.85
CA PRO A 34 15.50 -9.53 6.48
C PRO A 34 13.98 -9.59 6.28
N TYR A 35 13.19 -8.77 7.00
CA TYR A 35 11.73 -8.73 6.79
C TYR A 35 11.37 -8.09 5.45
N VAL A 36 12.04 -6.99 5.08
CA VAL A 36 11.80 -6.32 3.79
C VAL A 36 12.24 -7.24 2.63
N ILE A 37 13.41 -7.86 2.73
CA ILE A 37 13.92 -8.79 1.72
C ILE A 37 13.00 -10.03 1.63
N GLY A 38 12.55 -10.56 2.77
CA GLY A 38 11.62 -11.69 2.82
C GLY A 38 10.29 -11.38 2.14
N ASN A 39 9.70 -10.22 2.42
CA ASN A 39 8.48 -9.75 1.78
C ASN A 39 8.65 -9.61 0.25
N GLU A 40 9.69 -8.91 -0.18
CA GLU A 40 10.01 -8.71 -1.60
C GLU A 40 10.20 -10.05 -2.33
N THR A 41 10.92 -10.98 -1.70
CA THR A 41 11.19 -12.29 -2.27
C THR A 41 9.91 -13.12 -2.36
N PHE A 42 9.05 -13.07 -1.34
CA PHE A 42 7.77 -13.79 -1.34
C PHE A 42 6.80 -13.23 -2.39
N GLU A 43 6.73 -11.91 -2.54
CA GLU A 43 5.93 -11.26 -3.58
C GLU A 43 6.38 -11.71 -4.98
N LYS A 44 7.69 -11.71 -5.23
CA LYS A 44 8.27 -12.18 -6.51
C LYS A 44 8.02 -13.66 -6.75
N LEU A 45 8.22 -14.51 -5.74
CA LEU A 45 7.96 -15.95 -5.83
C LEU A 45 6.49 -16.24 -6.13
N GLY A 46 5.57 -15.59 -5.41
CA GLY A 46 4.13 -15.74 -5.63
C GLY A 46 3.73 -15.31 -7.04
N SER A 47 4.22 -14.15 -7.49
CA SER A 47 3.93 -13.63 -8.82
C SER A 47 4.44 -14.55 -9.94
N ILE A 48 5.68 -15.04 -9.84
CA ILE A 48 6.26 -15.97 -10.81
C ILE A 48 5.56 -17.34 -10.76
N GLY A 49 5.20 -17.81 -9.57
CA GLY A 49 4.48 -19.08 -9.37
C GLY A 49 3.10 -19.06 -10.00
N ILE A 50 2.33 -17.98 -9.79
CA ILE A 50 1.02 -17.81 -10.42
C ILE A 50 1.16 -17.69 -11.94
N ALA A 51 2.09 -16.86 -12.44
CA ALA A 51 2.29 -16.67 -13.87
C ALA A 51 2.69 -17.97 -14.59
N SER A 52 3.59 -18.77 -13.98
CA SER A 52 4.03 -20.05 -14.54
C SER A 52 2.95 -21.12 -14.48
N ASN A 53 2.20 -21.23 -13.37
CA ASN A 53 1.08 -22.15 -13.26
C ASN A 53 0.00 -21.84 -14.31
N LEU A 54 -0.37 -20.57 -14.45
CA LEU A 54 -1.35 -20.12 -15.43
C LEU A 54 -0.89 -20.40 -16.86
N LEU A 55 0.38 -20.13 -17.19
CA LEU A 55 0.95 -20.42 -18.51
C LEU A 55 0.90 -21.91 -18.82
N VAL A 56 1.32 -22.77 -17.88
CA VAL A 56 1.26 -24.23 -18.06
C VAL A 56 -0.19 -24.65 -18.28
N TYR A 57 -1.14 -24.22 -17.45
CA TYR A 57 -2.56 -24.54 -17.58
C TYR A 57 -3.14 -24.16 -18.95
N LEU A 58 -2.81 -22.97 -19.46
CA LEU A 58 -3.23 -22.52 -20.79
C LEU A 58 -2.67 -23.39 -21.93
N THR A 59 -1.45 -23.89 -21.78
CA THR A 59 -0.79 -24.72 -22.80
C THR A 59 -1.22 -26.18 -22.76
N THR A 60 -1.36 -26.78 -21.58
CA THR A 60 -1.64 -28.23 -21.43
C THR A 60 -3.12 -28.58 -21.41
N ILE A 61 -3.95 -27.79 -20.72
CA ILE A 61 -5.38 -28.10 -20.57
C ILE A 61 -6.18 -27.46 -21.69
N PHE A 62 -5.90 -26.19 -21.98
CA PHE A 62 -6.60 -25.42 -23.02
C PHE A 62 -6.05 -25.67 -24.44
N HIS A 63 -4.97 -26.44 -24.58
CA HIS A 63 -4.34 -26.78 -25.86
C HIS A 63 -4.07 -25.56 -26.77
N LEU A 64 -3.80 -24.40 -26.15
CA LEU A 64 -3.55 -23.17 -26.88
C LEU A 64 -2.14 -23.19 -27.47
N LYS A 65 -2.00 -22.62 -28.66
CA LYS A 65 -0.68 -22.39 -29.27
C LYS A 65 0.13 -21.51 -28.32
N SER A 66 1.42 -21.83 -28.13
CA SER A 66 2.31 -21.10 -27.19
C SER A 66 2.27 -19.57 -27.37
N VAL A 67 2.12 -19.10 -28.62
CA VAL A 67 1.95 -17.67 -28.96
C VAL A 67 0.68 -17.06 -28.35
N THR A 68 -0.44 -17.77 -28.42
CA THR A 68 -1.71 -17.33 -27.85
C THR A 68 -1.68 -17.36 -26.33
N ALA A 69 -1.09 -18.40 -25.72
CA ALA A 69 -0.92 -18.50 -24.28
C ALA A 69 -0.08 -17.34 -23.70
N ALA A 70 1.01 -16.96 -24.39
CA ALA A 70 1.84 -15.82 -24.02
C ALA A 70 1.08 -14.47 -24.13
N THR A 71 0.19 -14.35 -25.12
CA THR A 71 -0.66 -13.15 -25.27
C THR A 71 -1.64 -13.05 -24.10
N THR A 72 -2.28 -14.15 -23.71
CA THR A 72 -3.15 -14.19 -22.53
C THR A 72 -2.38 -13.85 -21.25
N LEU A 73 -1.16 -14.36 -21.09
CA LEU A 73 -0.32 -14.01 -19.94
C LEU A 73 0.05 -12.52 -19.94
N ASN A 74 0.32 -11.91 -21.09
CA ASN A 74 0.56 -10.47 -21.18
C ASN A 74 -0.69 -9.65 -20.82
N VAL A 75 -1.87 -10.07 -21.26
CA VAL A 75 -3.14 -9.44 -20.86
C VAL A 75 -3.37 -9.57 -19.36
N PHE A 76 -3.06 -10.74 -18.77
CA PHE A 76 -3.12 -10.94 -17.33
C PHE A 76 -2.17 -9.99 -16.59
N ASN A 77 -0.90 -9.89 -17.00
CA ASN A 77 0.06 -8.95 -16.43
C ASN A 77 -0.40 -7.48 -16.56
N GLY A 78 -0.97 -7.10 -17.71
CA GLY A 78 -1.56 -5.78 -17.90
C GLY A 78 -2.75 -5.52 -16.96
N THR A 79 -3.58 -6.54 -16.74
CA THR A 79 -4.73 -6.49 -15.83
C THR A 79 -4.29 -6.34 -14.39
N THR A 80 -3.25 -7.07 -13.95
CA THR A 80 -2.68 -6.92 -12.59
C THR A 80 -2.15 -5.51 -12.36
N ASN A 81 -1.44 -4.92 -13.33
CA ASN A 81 -0.97 -3.53 -13.21
C ASN A 81 -2.13 -2.54 -13.11
N LEU A 82 -3.17 -2.69 -13.94
CA LEU A 82 -4.36 -1.86 -13.85
C LEU A 82 -5.10 -2.06 -12.52
N ALA A 83 -5.20 -3.30 -12.05
CA ALA A 83 -5.79 -3.63 -10.76
C ALA A 83 -5.02 -2.99 -9.61
N THR A 84 -3.70 -2.85 -9.70
CA THR A 84 -2.91 -2.09 -8.71
C THR A 84 -3.25 -0.60 -8.73
N VAL A 85 -3.43 0.01 -9.90
CA VAL A 85 -3.85 1.43 -10.01
C VAL A 85 -5.23 1.63 -9.42
N ILE A 86 -6.18 0.75 -9.77
CA ILE A 86 -7.53 0.76 -9.20
C ILE A 86 -7.45 0.52 -7.69
N GLY A 87 -6.65 -0.44 -7.24
CA GLY A 87 -6.42 -0.76 -5.84
C GLY A 87 -5.82 0.40 -5.05
N ALA A 88 -4.93 1.18 -5.65
CA ALA A 88 -4.38 2.40 -5.07
C ALA A 88 -5.43 3.52 -4.97
N PHE A 89 -6.22 3.74 -6.02
CA PHE A 89 -7.33 4.70 -6.01
C PHE A 89 -8.39 4.34 -4.97
N VAL A 90 -8.70 3.05 -4.89
CA VAL A 90 -9.56 2.46 -3.88
C VAL A 90 -8.94 2.68 -2.51
N ALA A 91 -7.67 2.33 -2.26
CA ALA A 91 -7.00 2.55 -0.97
C ALA A 91 -7.01 4.04 -0.54
N ASP A 92 -6.75 4.96 -1.46
CA ASP A 92 -6.75 6.42 -1.24
C ASP A 92 -8.14 6.95 -0.90
N SER A 93 -9.16 6.50 -1.65
CA SER A 93 -10.58 6.75 -1.32
C SER A 93 -10.98 6.05 -0.02
N TYR A 94 -10.32 4.93 0.31
CA TYR A 94 -10.69 4.06 1.42
C TYR A 94 -10.28 4.65 2.77
N LEU A 95 -9.11 5.29 2.82
CA LEU A 95 -8.51 5.92 3.99
C LEU A 95 -9.31 7.12 4.54
N GLY A 96 -10.36 7.58 3.86
CA GLY A 96 -11.27 8.62 4.35
C GLY A 96 -12.70 8.17 4.74
N ARG A 97 -13.19 7.00 4.29
CA ARG A 97 -14.62 6.62 4.41
C ARG A 97 -14.91 5.18 4.85
N TYR A 98 -13.94 4.28 4.84
CA TYR A 98 -14.19 2.84 5.05
C TYR A 98 -14.11 2.44 6.50
N THR A 99 -13.48 3.25 7.33
CA THR A 99 -13.77 3.30 8.76
C THR A 99 -15.25 3.61 8.99
N THR A 100 -15.84 4.61 8.33
CA THR A 100 -17.26 4.94 8.55
C THR A 100 -18.21 3.84 8.06
N LEU A 101 -17.98 3.27 6.88
CA LEU A 101 -18.81 2.16 6.39
C LEU A 101 -18.60 0.87 7.20
N GLY A 102 -17.36 0.59 7.62
CA GLY A 102 -17.03 -0.53 8.50
C GLY A 102 -17.68 -0.39 9.89
N PHE A 103 -17.58 0.79 10.50
CA PHE A 103 -18.30 1.11 11.74
C PHE A 103 -19.81 1.04 11.56
N ALA A 104 -20.36 1.52 10.44
CA ALA A 104 -21.79 1.41 10.15
C ALA A 104 -22.22 -0.06 10.08
N CYS A 105 -21.51 -0.90 9.33
CA CYS A 105 -21.80 -2.33 9.24
C CYS A 105 -21.68 -3.06 10.59
N ILE A 106 -20.63 -2.77 11.37
CA ILE A 106 -20.43 -3.37 12.69
C ILE A 106 -21.51 -2.88 13.68
N SER A 107 -21.88 -1.60 13.62
CA SER A 107 -22.95 -1.03 14.46
C SER A 107 -24.32 -1.61 14.13
N SER A 108 -24.65 -1.82 12.85
CA SER A 108 -25.89 -2.50 12.44
C SER A 108 -25.91 -3.96 12.90
N LEU A 109 -24.79 -4.67 12.85
CA LEU A 109 -24.72 -6.06 13.35
C LEU A 109 -24.82 -6.16 14.88
N MET A 110 -24.25 -5.21 15.64
CA MET A 110 -24.40 -5.17 17.10
C MET A 110 -25.85 -4.87 17.52
N ILE A 111 -26.53 -3.97 16.83
CA ILE A 111 -27.93 -3.60 17.12
C ILE A 111 -28.88 -4.79 16.89
N GLU A 112 -28.63 -5.62 15.87
CA GLU A 112 -29.46 -6.79 15.58
C GLU A 112 -29.28 -7.93 16.62
N VAL A 113 -28.12 -8.01 17.28
CA VAL A 113 -27.84 -9.03 18.31
C VAL A 113 -28.55 -8.72 19.64
N GLU A 114 -28.67 -7.45 20.02
CA GLU A 114 -29.39 -7.03 21.24
C GLU A 114 -30.91 -7.27 21.11
N GLY A 115 -31.45 -7.22 19.88
CA GLY A 115 -32.87 -7.53 19.61
C GLY A 115 -33.27 -9.00 19.82
N HIS A 116 -32.30 -9.91 19.96
CA HIS A 116 -32.57 -11.33 20.24
C HIS A 116 -32.50 -11.69 21.74
N VAL A 117 -31.91 -10.83 22.57
CA VAL A 117 -31.77 -11.05 24.02
C VAL A 117 -33.05 -10.69 24.78
N GLU A 118 -33.82 -9.69 24.37
CA GLU A 118 -35.08 -9.34 25.07
C GLU A 118 -36.18 -10.43 24.95
N HIS A 119 -36.09 -11.37 24.02
CA HIS A 119 -37.06 -12.48 23.93
C HIS A 119 -36.74 -13.67 24.85
N VAL A 120 -35.54 -13.72 25.43
CA VAL A 120 -35.11 -14.82 26.32
C VAL A 120 -35.21 -14.42 27.79
N ASP A 121 -35.04 -13.13 28.13
CA ASP A 121 -35.20 -12.62 29.49
C ASP A 121 -36.67 -12.52 29.97
N ASP A 122 -37.67 -12.59 29.08
CA ASP A 122 -39.10 -12.71 29.43
C ASP A 122 -39.52 -14.17 29.74
N LEU A 123 -38.61 -15.14 29.63
CA LEU A 123 -38.87 -16.58 29.80
C LEU A 123 -37.96 -17.27 30.86
N VAL A 124 -37.42 -16.53 31.84
CA VAL A 124 -36.78 -17.09 33.05
C VAL A 124 -37.37 -16.47 34.31
#